data_AF-A0A7R9W422-F1
#
_entry.id   AF-A0A7R9W422-F1
#
_cell.length_a   1.000
_cell.length_b   1.000
_cell.length_c   1.000
_cell.angle_alpha   90.00
_cell.angle_beta   90.00
_cell.angle_gamma   90.00
#
_symmetry.space_group_name_H-M   'P 1'
#
loop_
_entity.id
_entity.type
_entity.pdbx_description
1 polymer ?
#
loop_
_entity_poly.entity_id
_entity_poly.type
_entity_poly.pdbx_seq_one_letter_code
_entity_poly.pdbx_strand_id
1 'polypeptide(L)'
;KLERMNDDRARRNERIFRQNANLAKVYEYVDGNRKEFRRKIWGPIVTEIVTDSQEAAAFVEQHVPRRVLLSFVVECDEDYNLLFREVREKRKMAINISKVPGGRLDAVRPFCDQDKMNMLKNDHGVVGTLEETFAVPDPVLQVLRTESSVHQVLVGTERTQTSIDRR
;
A
#
# COMPACT_ATOMS: atom_id res chain seq x y z
N LYS A 1 -1.56 -20.29 14.42
CA LYS A 1 -1.78 -18.84 14.21
C LYS A 1 -1.27 -18.38 12.83
N LEU A 2 -0.05 -18.78 12.43
CA LEU A 2 0.54 -18.51 11.11
C LEU A 2 -0.30 -19.07 9.93
N GLU A 3 -0.76 -20.32 10.01
CA GLU A 3 -1.58 -20.93 8.94
C GLU A 3 -2.91 -20.21 8.72
N ARG A 4 -3.62 -19.86 9.80
CA ARG A 4 -4.88 -19.10 9.74
C ARG A 4 -4.68 -17.71 9.10
N MET A 5 -3.56 -17.02 9.40
CA MET A 5 -3.24 -15.73 8.78
C MET A 5 -2.90 -15.86 7.29
N ASN A 6 -2.25 -16.95 6.89
CA ASN A 6 -1.97 -17.24 5.48
C ASN A 6 -3.26 -17.54 4.70
N ASP A 7 -4.21 -18.28 5.29
CA ASP A 7 -5.50 -18.59 4.67
C ASP A 7 -6.36 -17.33 4.48
N ASP A 8 -6.38 -16.43 5.45
CA ASP A 8 -7.13 -15.17 5.34
C ASP A 8 -6.53 -14.25 4.27
N ARG A 9 -5.19 -14.19 4.17
CA ARG A 9 -4.49 -13.44 3.10
C ARG A 9 -4.76 -14.06 1.72
N ALA A 10 -4.71 -15.39 1.61
CA ALA A 10 -4.95 -16.11 0.36
C ALA A 10 -6.39 -15.87 -0.16
N ARG A 11 -7.40 -15.99 0.72
CA ARG A 11 -8.80 -15.69 0.38
C ARG A 11 -9.00 -14.24 -0.06
N ARG A 12 -8.34 -13.28 0.61
CA ARG A 12 -8.40 -11.86 0.23
C ARG A 12 -7.82 -11.63 -1.16
N ASN A 13 -6.63 -12.18 -1.41
CA ASN A 13 -5.96 -12.08 -2.70
C ASN A 13 -6.80 -12.71 -3.83
N GLU A 14 -7.42 -13.85 -3.56
CA GLU A 14 -8.30 -14.51 -4.54
C GLU A 14 -9.45 -13.59 -4.98
N ARG A 15 -10.09 -12.85 -4.05
CA ARG A 15 -11.15 -11.89 -4.38
C ARG A 15 -10.65 -10.78 -5.31
N ILE A 16 -9.46 -10.25 -5.04
CA ILE A 16 -8.83 -9.18 -5.85
C ILE A 16 -8.51 -9.68 -7.25
N PHE A 17 -7.95 -10.89 -7.35
CA PHE A 17 -7.52 -11.50 -8.61
C PHE A 17 -8.68 -11.97 -9.49
N ARG A 18 -9.79 -12.45 -8.89
CA ARG A 18 -11.03 -12.76 -9.63
C ARG A 18 -11.57 -11.55 -10.40
N GLN A 19 -11.44 -10.35 -9.84
CA GLN A 19 -11.88 -9.11 -10.47
C GLN A 19 -10.84 -8.50 -11.43
N ASN A 20 -9.59 -8.97 -11.39
CA ASN A 20 -8.48 -8.41 -12.15
C ASN A 20 -7.63 -9.54 -12.76
N ALA A 21 -8.16 -10.22 -13.77
CA ALA A 21 -7.50 -11.37 -14.41
C ALA A 21 -6.09 -11.03 -14.94
N ASN A 22 -5.88 -9.82 -15.47
CA ASN A 22 -4.56 -9.38 -15.90
C ASN A 22 -3.58 -9.24 -14.72
N LEU A 23 -4.05 -8.69 -13.57
CA LEU A 23 -3.23 -8.55 -12.37
C LEU A 23 -2.82 -9.92 -11.80
N ALA A 24 -3.74 -10.89 -11.82
CA ALA A 24 -3.48 -12.27 -11.40
C ALA A 24 -2.33 -12.89 -12.21
N LYS A 25 -2.38 -12.77 -13.55
CA LYS A 25 -1.33 -13.28 -14.45
C LYS A 25 0.02 -12.62 -14.21
N VAL A 26 0.04 -11.31 -13.94
CA VAL A 26 1.28 -10.59 -13.61
C VAL A 26 1.85 -11.06 -12.27
N TYR A 27 0.99 -11.22 -11.27
CA TYR A 27 1.37 -11.72 -9.95
C TYR A 27 1.96 -13.14 -10.02
N GLU A 28 1.30 -14.05 -10.74
CA GLU A 28 1.79 -15.41 -11.01
C GLU A 28 3.12 -15.42 -11.75
N TYR A 29 3.30 -14.52 -12.74
CA TYR A 29 4.58 -14.38 -13.42
C TYR A 29 5.69 -13.94 -12.46
N VAL A 30 5.45 -12.92 -11.65
CA VAL A 30 6.44 -12.44 -10.67
C VAL A 30 6.79 -13.54 -9.66
N ASP A 31 5.78 -14.27 -9.16
CA ASP A 31 5.96 -15.35 -8.19
C ASP A 31 6.74 -16.53 -8.77
N GLY A 32 6.42 -16.95 -9.99
CA GLY A 32 7.09 -18.06 -10.68
C GLY A 32 8.52 -17.75 -11.13
N ASN A 33 8.87 -16.46 -11.30
CA ASN A 33 10.16 -16.02 -11.84
C ASN A 33 10.99 -15.24 -10.82
N ARG A 34 10.73 -15.42 -9.50
CA ARG A 34 11.46 -14.74 -8.41
C ARG A 34 12.99 -14.82 -8.52
N LYS A 35 13.53 -15.91 -9.06
CA LYS A 35 14.97 -16.15 -9.23
C LYS A 35 15.61 -15.34 -10.36
N GLU A 36 14.81 -14.80 -11.28
CA GLU A 36 15.29 -13.97 -12.39
C GLU A 36 15.54 -12.51 -11.96
N PHE A 37 14.85 -12.06 -10.90
CA PHE A 37 14.99 -10.72 -10.36
C PHE A 37 16.17 -10.66 -9.39
N ARG A 38 16.87 -9.52 -9.39
CA ARG A 38 18.00 -9.24 -8.49
C ARG A 38 17.54 -8.98 -7.07
N ARG A 39 16.38 -8.35 -6.92
CA ARG A 39 15.73 -8.03 -5.64
C ARG A 39 14.33 -8.60 -5.60
N LYS A 40 13.74 -8.59 -4.40
CA LYS A 40 12.34 -8.98 -4.25
C LYS A 40 11.47 -7.93 -4.95
N ILE A 41 10.59 -8.38 -5.84
CA ILE A 41 9.50 -7.56 -6.35
C ILE A 41 8.37 -7.60 -5.32
N TRP A 42 7.91 -6.42 -4.89
CA TRP A 42 6.79 -6.31 -3.96
C TRP A 42 5.49 -6.07 -4.73
N GLY A 43 4.40 -6.67 -4.25
CA GLY A 43 3.07 -6.34 -4.71
C GLY A 43 2.31 -7.44 -5.47
N PRO A 44 1.15 -7.07 -6.07
CA PRO A 44 0.65 -5.69 -6.17
C PRO A 44 0.35 -5.10 -4.79
N ILE A 45 0.54 -3.80 -4.58
CA ILE A 45 0.57 -3.18 -3.23
C ILE A 45 -0.59 -3.62 -2.32
N VAL A 46 -1.80 -3.77 -2.87
CA VAL A 46 -3.00 -4.26 -2.15
C VAL A 46 -2.83 -5.63 -1.47
N THR A 47 -1.93 -6.50 -1.96
CA THR A 47 -1.65 -7.82 -1.36
C THR A 47 -0.63 -7.75 -0.24
N GLU A 48 0.11 -6.63 -0.11
CA GLU A 48 1.13 -6.40 0.92
C GLU A 48 0.59 -5.63 2.12
N ILE A 49 -0.52 -4.91 1.96
CA ILE A 49 -1.18 -4.17 3.03
C ILE A 49 -1.85 -5.14 4.02
N VAL A 50 -1.56 -4.98 5.31
CA VAL A 50 -2.21 -5.68 6.41
C VAL A 50 -2.92 -4.66 7.28
N THR A 51 -4.22 -4.84 7.49
CA THR A 51 -5.04 -3.96 8.33
C THR A 51 -5.62 -4.74 9.50
N ASP A 52 -5.78 -4.07 10.64
CA ASP A 52 -6.34 -4.68 11.86
C ASP A 52 -7.88 -4.63 11.92
N SER A 53 -8.50 -3.84 11.04
CA SER A 53 -9.96 -3.70 10.96
C SER A 53 -10.47 -3.49 9.53
N GLN A 54 -11.78 -3.64 9.32
CA GLN A 54 -12.43 -3.41 8.04
C GLN A 54 -12.52 -1.91 7.71
N GLU A 55 -12.67 -1.07 8.73
CA GLU A 55 -12.68 0.40 8.63
C GLU A 55 -11.32 0.91 8.15
N ALA A 56 -10.23 0.40 8.72
CA ALA A 56 -8.88 0.73 8.28
C ALA A 56 -8.65 0.34 6.80
N ALA A 57 -9.14 -0.83 6.38
CA ALA A 57 -9.09 -1.23 4.97
C ALA A 57 -9.89 -0.27 4.07
N ALA A 58 -11.09 0.14 4.50
CA ALA A 58 -11.92 1.07 3.76
C ALA A 58 -11.25 2.45 3.60
N PHE A 59 -10.60 2.96 4.64
CA PHE A 59 -9.86 4.23 4.56
C PHE A 59 -8.72 4.17 3.54
N VAL A 60 -7.97 3.06 3.52
CA VAL A 60 -6.92 2.85 2.52
C VAL A 60 -7.49 2.75 1.12
N GLU A 61 -8.56 1.97 0.90
CA GLU A 61 -9.20 1.81 -0.40
C GLU A 61 -9.81 3.12 -0.94
N GLN A 62 -10.34 3.97 -0.06
CA GLN A 62 -10.93 5.25 -0.42
C GLN A 62 -9.87 6.31 -0.73
N HIS A 63 -8.77 6.33 0.03
CA HIS A 63 -7.76 7.37 -0.06
C HIS A 63 -6.69 7.07 -1.13
N VAL A 64 -6.20 5.83 -1.19
CA VAL A 64 -5.11 5.46 -2.09
C VAL A 64 -5.67 5.25 -3.50
N PRO A 65 -5.16 5.94 -4.54
CA PRO A 65 -5.65 5.75 -5.89
C PRO A 65 -5.52 4.30 -6.35
N ARG A 66 -6.56 3.77 -6.97
CA ARG A 66 -6.61 2.38 -7.46
C ARG A 66 -5.39 1.98 -8.28
N ARG A 67 -4.82 2.89 -9.09
CA ARG A 67 -3.61 2.61 -9.88
C ARG A 67 -2.39 2.23 -9.02
N VAL A 68 -2.28 2.83 -7.82
CA VAL A 68 -1.19 2.63 -6.86
C VAL A 68 -1.42 1.32 -6.12
N LEU A 69 -2.65 1.04 -5.66
CA LEU A 69 -2.98 -0.24 -5.03
C LEU A 69 -2.67 -1.46 -5.93
N LEU A 70 -2.77 -1.28 -7.25
CA LEU A 70 -2.50 -2.32 -8.24
C LEU A 70 -1.07 -2.28 -8.81
N SER A 71 -0.19 -1.39 -8.32
CA SER A 71 1.19 -1.32 -8.80
C SER A 71 2.10 -2.33 -8.12
N PHE A 72 3.19 -2.67 -8.80
CA PHE A 72 4.31 -3.45 -8.26
C PHE A 72 5.46 -2.52 -7.91
N VAL A 73 6.23 -2.86 -6.88
CA VAL A 73 7.39 -2.07 -6.45
C VAL A 73 8.68 -2.83 -6.75
N VAL A 74 9.61 -2.13 -7.39
CA VAL A 74 10.95 -2.63 -7.73
C VAL A 74 12.01 -1.78 -7.02
N GLU A 75 13.14 -2.41 -6.67
CA GLU A 75 14.20 -1.74 -5.90
C GLU A 75 15.39 -1.25 -6.75
N CYS A 76 15.48 -1.67 -8.02
CA CYS A 76 16.56 -1.29 -8.94
C CYS A 76 16.09 -1.22 -10.40
N ASP A 77 16.93 -0.63 -11.26
CA ASP A 77 16.62 -0.40 -12.68
C ASP A 77 16.62 -1.69 -13.49
N GLU A 78 17.47 -2.65 -13.16
CA GLU A 78 17.52 -3.94 -13.87
C GLU A 78 16.21 -4.71 -13.71
N ASP A 79 15.66 -4.73 -12.49
CA ASP A 79 14.39 -5.38 -12.21
C ASP A 79 13.20 -4.62 -12.82
N TYR A 80 13.25 -3.28 -12.82
CA TYR A 80 12.27 -2.46 -13.54
C TYR A 80 12.23 -2.83 -15.03
N ASN A 81 13.39 -2.81 -15.69
CA ASN A 81 13.52 -3.05 -17.11
C ASN A 81 13.13 -4.50 -17.46
N LEU A 82 13.54 -5.48 -16.64
CA LEU A 82 13.17 -6.87 -16.81
C LEU A 82 11.66 -7.06 -16.71
N LEU A 83 11.05 -6.54 -15.64
CA LEU A 83 9.61 -6.68 -15.41
C LEU A 83 8.81 -5.99 -16.52
N PHE A 84 9.21 -4.78 -16.92
CA PHE A 84 8.58 -4.04 -18.02
C PHE A 84 8.66 -4.82 -19.34
N ARG A 85 9.84 -5.29 -19.73
CA ARG A 85 10.04 -6.08 -20.96
C ARG A 85 9.20 -7.35 -20.96
N GLU A 86 9.26 -8.12 -19.88
CA GLU A 86 8.61 -9.43 -19.81
C GLU A 86 7.08 -9.31 -19.75
N VAL A 87 6.55 -8.34 -19.02
CA VAL A 87 5.10 -8.19 -18.82
C VAL A 87 4.48 -7.29 -19.89
N ARG A 88 5.00 -6.08 -20.06
CA ARG A 88 4.41 -5.06 -20.93
C ARG A 88 4.74 -5.32 -22.40
N GLU A 89 5.99 -5.60 -22.73
CA GLU A 89 6.41 -5.71 -24.14
C GLU A 89 6.12 -7.09 -24.73
N LYS A 90 6.49 -8.17 -24.04
CA LYS A 90 6.32 -9.55 -24.54
C LYS A 90 4.90 -10.06 -24.38
N ARG A 91 4.32 -9.91 -23.18
CA ARG A 91 2.99 -10.45 -22.85
C ARG A 91 1.84 -9.46 -23.15
N LYS A 92 2.16 -8.22 -23.54
CA LYS A 92 1.18 -7.15 -23.84
C LYS A 92 0.20 -6.87 -22.70
N MET A 93 0.62 -7.13 -21.46
CA MET A 93 -0.20 -6.93 -20.27
C MET A 93 0.02 -5.51 -19.71
N ALA A 94 -1.03 -4.88 -19.20
CA ALA A 94 -0.90 -3.62 -18.49
C ALA A 94 -0.30 -3.87 -17.10
N ILE A 95 0.68 -3.05 -16.72
CA ILE A 95 1.31 -3.11 -15.40
C ILE A 95 1.69 -1.69 -14.97
N ASN A 96 1.48 -1.38 -13.69
CA ASN A 96 2.01 -0.18 -13.05
C ASN A 96 3.23 -0.60 -12.23
N ILE A 97 4.36 0.08 -12.42
CA ILE A 97 5.61 -0.23 -11.71
C ILE A 97 6.11 1.05 -11.06
N SER A 98 6.24 1.04 -9.74
CA SER A 98 6.85 2.12 -8.95
C SER A 98 8.25 1.68 -8.54
N LYS A 99 9.24 2.57 -8.66
CA LYS A 99 10.64 2.27 -8.32
C LYS A 99 11.03 2.95 -7.02
N VAL A 100 11.56 2.18 -6.08
CA VAL A 100 12.11 2.68 -4.81
C VAL A 100 13.59 2.28 -4.71
N PRO A 101 14.53 3.15 -5.13
CA PRO A 101 15.94 2.82 -5.18
C PRO A 101 16.48 2.28 -3.85
N GLY A 102 17.00 1.05 -3.87
CA GLY A 102 17.57 0.39 -2.71
C GLY A 102 16.56 0.01 -1.61
N GLY A 103 15.25 0.09 -1.88
CA GLY A 103 14.20 -0.30 -0.95
C GLY A 103 14.15 0.55 0.32
N ARG A 104 14.65 1.79 0.27
CA ARG A 104 14.79 2.66 1.44
C ARG A 104 13.50 3.41 1.72
N LEU A 105 13.13 3.45 3.00
CA LEU A 105 12.09 4.33 3.52
C LEU A 105 12.73 5.67 3.91
N ASP A 106 12.26 6.76 3.32
CA ASP A 106 12.75 8.08 3.66
C ASP A 106 12.13 8.57 4.97
N ALA A 107 12.94 9.31 5.74
CA ALA A 107 12.45 10.04 6.89
C ALA A 107 11.52 11.16 6.42
N VAL A 108 10.29 11.17 6.92
CA VAL A 108 9.31 12.22 6.65
C VAL A 108 9.21 13.17 7.82
N ARG A 109 8.90 14.43 7.52
CA ARG A 109 8.54 15.40 8.55
C ARG A 109 7.19 14.99 9.15
N PRO A 110 7.03 15.07 10.48
CA PRO A 110 5.73 14.88 11.12
C PRO A 110 4.68 15.81 10.52
N PHE A 111 3.43 15.33 10.42
CA PHE A 111 2.31 16.12 9.90
C PHE A 111 2.16 17.47 10.61
N CYS A 112 2.29 17.48 11.93
CA CYS A 112 2.35 18.70 12.72
C CYS A 112 3.14 18.48 14.02
N ASP A 113 3.33 19.58 14.77
CA ASP A 113 4.01 19.57 16.06
C ASP A 113 3.31 18.62 17.04
N GLN A 114 4.07 18.02 17.97
CA GLN A 114 3.55 17.04 18.92
C GLN A 114 2.38 17.60 19.73
N ASP A 115 2.42 18.87 20.13
CA ASP A 115 1.36 19.53 20.89
C ASP A 115 0.07 19.67 20.08
N LYS A 116 0.18 19.97 18.78
CA LYS A 116 -0.99 20.03 17.87
C LYS A 116 -1.57 18.64 17.63
N MET A 117 -0.73 17.62 17.47
CA MET A 117 -1.21 16.23 17.38
C MET A 117 -1.92 15.82 18.66
N ASN A 118 -1.39 16.16 19.83
CA ASN A 118 -2.01 15.84 21.11
C ASN A 118 -3.37 16.54 21.27
N MET A 119 -3.48 17.81 20.87
CA MET A 119 -4.75 18.55 20.84
C MET A 119 -5.77 17.88 19.90
N LEU A 120 -5.35 17.51 18.68
CA LEU A 120 -6.22 16.81 17.73
C LEU A 120 -6.70 15.46 18.27
N LYS A 121 -5.83 14.71 18.95
CA LYS A 121 -6.17 13.43 19.56
C LYS A 121 -7.14 13.59 20.74
N ASN A 122 -6.83 14.49 21.66
CA ASN A 122 -7.59 14.66 22.90
C ASN A 122 -8.93 15.39 22.68
N ASP A 123 -8.93 16.46 21.89
CA ASP A 123 -10.05 17.40 21.82
C ASP A 123 -10.95 17.14 20.61
N HIS A 124 -10.40 16.56 19.53
CA HIS A 124 -11.12 16.35 18.27
C HIS A 124 -11.26 14.87 17.87
N GLY A 125 -10.81 13.93 18.72
CA GLY A 125 -10.99 12.50 18.50
C GLY A 125 -10.23 11.93 17.29
N VAL A 126 -9.13 12.57 16.88
CA VAL A 126 -8.21 12.03 15.88
C VAL A 126 -7.46 10.84 16.47
N VAL A 127 -7.33 9.75 15.72
CA VAL A 127 -6.63 8.54 16.18
C VAL A 127 -5.14 8.63 15.82
N GLY A 128 -4.84 9.14 14.64
CA GLY A 128 -3.49 9.15 14.10
C GLY A 128 -3.50 9.51 12.61
N THR A 129 -2.41 9.15 11.94
CA THR A 129 -2.30 9.23 10.49
C THR A 129 -2.74 7.91 9.84
N LEU A 130 -3.06 7.94 8.54
CA LEU A 130 -3.51 6.77 7.81
C LEU A 130 -2.41 5.69 7.73
N GLU A 131 -1.14 6.08 7.68
CA GLU A 131 -0.03 5.10 7.70
C GLU A 131 0.06 4.31 9.01
N GLU A 132 -0.51 4.81 10.11
CA GLU A 132 -0.53 4.11 11.40
C GLU A 132 -1.67 3.07 11.46
N THR A 133 -2.59 3.04 10.50
CA THR A 133 -3.74 2.12 10.50
C THR A 133 -3.48 0.80 9.76
N PHE A 134 -2.29 0.63 9.16
CA PHE A 134 -1.93 -0.57 8.41
C PHE A 134 -0.43 -0.87 8.48
N ALA A 135 -0.06 -2.13 8.28
CA ALA A 135 1.31 -2.59 8.19
C ALA A 135 1.68 -2.98 6.75
N VAL A 136 2.86 -2.55 6.30
CA VAL A 136 3.44 -2.83 4.98
C VAL A 136 4.97 -2.86 5.05
N PRO A 137 5.64 -3.49 4.08
CA PRO A 137 7.09 -3.39 3.91
C PRO A 137 7.57 -1.96 3.57
N ASP A 138 8.76 -1.59 4.02
CA ASP A 138 9.39 -0.27 3.80
C ASP A 138 9.34 0.23 2.33
N PRO A 139 9.69 -0.57 1.31
CA PRO A 139 9.61 -0.10 -0.09
C PRO A 139 8.18 0.21 -0.51
N VAL A 140 7.20 -0.53 0.01
CA VAL A 140 5.78 -0.31 -0.29
C VAL A 140 5.28 0.94 0.44
N LEU A 141 5.67 1.14 1.70
CA LEU A 141 5.33 2.34 2.46
C LEU A 141 5.87 3.61 1.79
N GLN A 142 7.10 3.56 1.28
CA GLN A 142 7.69 4.68 0.55
C GLN A 142 6.83 5.08 -0.66
N VAL A 143 6.37 4.11 -1.46
CA VAL A 143 5.47 4.40 -2.60
C VAL A 143 4.16 5.01 -2.11
N LEU A 144 3.54 4.47 -1.06
CA LEU A 144 2.30 5.01 -0.52
C LEU A 144 2.48 6.45 0.01
N ARG A 145 3.64 6.77 0.60
CA ARG A 145 3.97 8.12 1.03
C ARG A 145 4.15 9.08 -0.15
N THR A 146 4.87 8.67 -1.20
CA THR A 146 5.15 9.53 -2.35
C THR A 146 3.95 9.71 -3.28
N GLU A 147 3.18 8.64 -3.52
CA GLU A 147 2.09 8.65 -4.51
C GLU A 147 0.70 8.91 -3.91
N SER A 148 0.57 8.84 -2.58
CA SER A 148 -0.72 9.02 -1.90
C SER A 148 -0.63 9.80 -0.58
N SER A 149 0.55 10.27 -0.15
CA SER A 149 0.68 11.10 1.05
C SER A 149 0.00 10.52 2.31
N VAL A 150 0.00 9.19 2.47
CA VAL A 150 -0.66 8.49 3.60
C VAL A 150 -0.18 8.97 4.98
N HIS A 151 1.05 9.47 5.07
CA HIS A 151 1.65 10.06 6.27
C HIS A 151 1.09 11.45 6.65
N GLN A 152 0.32 12.09 5.77
CA GLN A 152 -0.27 13.41 5.99
C GLN A 152 -1.79 13.37 6.17
N VAL A 153 -2.38 12.18 6.13
CA VAL A 153 -3.84 12.01 6.16
C VAL A 153 -4.23 11.61 7.56
N LEU A 154 -5.03 12.44 8.21
CA LEU A 154 -5.53 12.16 9.56
C LEU A 154 -6.75 11.25 9.50
N VAL A 155 -6.78 10.27 10.41
CA VAL A 155 -7.92 9.37 10.62
C VAL A 155 -8.63 9.79 11.90
N GLY A 156 -9.88 10.23 11.75
CA GLY A 156 -10.75 10.65 12.85
C GLY A 156 -11.77 9.59 13.24
N THR A 157 -12.34 9.73 14.44
CA THR A 157 -13.50 8.95 14.90
C THR A 157 -14.81 9.70 14.63
N GLU A 158 -15.98 9.11 14.94
CA GLU A 158 -17.27 9.81 14.87
C GLU A 158 -17.31 11.14 15.66
N ARG A 159 -16.47 11.25 16.71
CA ARG A 159 -16.28 12.49 17.46
C ARG A 159 -15.67 13.60 16.62
N THR A 160 -14.78 13.25 15.68
CA THR A 160 -14.20 14.21 14.72
C THR A 160 -15.29 14.76 13.80
N GLN A 161 -16.19 13.89 13.31
CA GLN A 161 -17.32 14.32 12.47
C GLN A 161 -18.22 15.31 13.22
N THR A 162 -18.57 14.99 14.47
CA THR A 162 -19.40 15.87 15.31
C THR A 162 -18.73 17.20 15.66
N SER A 163 -17.41 17.22 15.79
CA SER A 163 -16.65 18.45 16.04
C SER A 163 -16.54 19.35 14.81
N ILE A 164 -16.55 18.77 13.61
CA ILE A 164 -16.55 19.52 12.34
C ILE A 164 -17.94 20.11 12.09
N ASP A 165 -18.99 19.32 12.31
CA ASP A 165 -20.39 19.73 12.06
C ASP A 165 -20.89 20.79 13.06
N ARG A 166 -20.16 21.04 14.16
CA ARG A 166 -20.45 22.09 15.15
C ARG A 166 -19.84 23.46 14.82
N ARG A 167 -19.09 23.59 13.73
CA ARG A 167 -18.59 24.88 13.21
C ARG A 167 -19.51 25.44 12.14
#